data_AF-A0A5R9BZL2-F1
#
_entry.id   AF-A0A5R9BZL2-F1
#
_cell.length_a   1.000
_cell.length_b   1.000
_cell.length_c   1.000
_cell.angle_alpha   90.00
_cell.angle_beta   90.00
_cell.angle_gamma   90.00
#
_symmetry.space_group_name_H-M   'P 1'
#
loop_
_entity.id
_entity.type
_entity.pdbx_description
1 polymer ?
#
loop_
_entity_poly.entity_id
_entity_poly.type
_entity_poly.pdbx_seq_one_letter_code
_entity_poly.pdbx_strand_id
1 'polypeptide(L)'
;MGFYGLMQLSPGLLREKISHAGGQDRKRLIWALIIRDGALLAFAIVYIACFSILFGPAGSYVGVGSFCILLSSRAVSYEYDIKAELLALIVSLSLMGINSVLVPVLSVFEVFVLNLVSLFLIIRLTTAKPLYGNGGVYTFSYVLITGIPVTGTEIGHRMAAIGLAMILCGLVFWHNQRQKNRDVKISEVVKIKSMHDPILRWQIRLVVGVSTAILIGQLLNVNRTMWLGFAAMSILLPQNNQLRERASLRLGGVIIGSIMFALILSVTPIKWVFLVAPIAGLGLGLTPNYFMASIFNCFGALSMAYTLFGLTPAVFLRIFNNGIGIAAALLVAGLGRFLWNHHRCSKCAEQ
;
A
#
# COMPACT_ATOMS: atom_id res chain seq x y z
N MET A 1 2.81 -17.74 26.63
CA MET A 1 3.30 -16.47 26.04
C MET A 1 2.93 -15.32 26.96
N GLY A 2 3.84 -14.37 27.21
CA GLY A 2 3.52 -13.14 27.94
C GLY A 2 2.55 -12.24 27.15
N PHE A 3 1.93 -11.26 27.82
CA PHE A 3 0.93 -10.37 27.21
C PHE A 3 1.51 -9.57 26.03
N TYR A 4 2.71 -9.02 26.19
CA TYR A 4 3.42 -8.35 25.09
C TYR A 4 3.64 -9.27 23.88
N GLY A 5 3.96 -10.55 24.10
CA GLY A 5 4.11 -11.53 23.03
C GLY A 5 2.82 -11.78 22.27
N LEU A 6 1.66 -11.74 22.94
CA LEU A 6 0.35 -11.84 22.28
C LEU A 6 0.10 -10.61 21.38
N MET A 7 0.48 -9.42 21.82
CA MET A 7 0.35 -8.20 21.01
C MET A 7 1.22 -8.22 19.74
N GLN A 8 2.26 -9.06 19.67
CA GLN A 8 3.08 -9.20 18.48
C GLN A 8 2.46 -10.10 17.40
N LEU A 9 1.42 -10.86 17.74
CA LEU A 9 0.74 -11.71 16.78
C LEU A 9 -0.06 -10.86 15.77
N SER A 10 -0.32 -11.44 14.60
CA SER A 10 -1.19 -10.83 13.60
C SER A 10 -2.65 -10.81 14.07
N PRO A 11 -3.48 -9.85 13.63
CA PRO A 11 -4.91 -9.83 13.97
C PRO A 11 -5.64 -11.11 13.58
N GLY A 12 -5.29 -11.71 12.45
CA GLY A 12 -5.87 -12.98 11.99
C GLY A 12 -5.60 -14.13 12.97
N LEU A 13 -4.34 -14.29 13.36
CA LEU A 13 -3.96 -15.34 14.32
C LEU A 13 -4.55 -15.09 15.71
N LEU A 14 -4.68 -13.82 16.14
CA LEU A 14 -5.36 -13.49 17.39
C LEU A 14 -6.85 -13.85 17.32
N ARG A 15 -7.54 -13.52 16.22
CA ARG A 15 -8.96 -13.88 16.05
C ARG A 15 -9.19 -15.38 16.01
N GLU A 16 -8.33 -16.13 15.33
CA GLU A 16 -8.35 -17.59 15.33
C GLU A 16 -8.18 -18.16 16.75
N LYS A 17 -7.20 -17.65 17.51
CA LYS A 17 -7.03 -18.06 18.91
C LYS A 17 -8.24 -17.68 19.78
N ILE A 18 -8.87 -16.54 19.53
CA ILE A 18 -10.07 -16.09 20.26
C ILE A 18 -11.26 -17.02 20.00
N SER A 19 -11.44 -17.55 18.78
CA SER A 19 -12.56 -18.45 18.48
C SER A 19 -12.43 -19.82 19.16
N HIS A 20 -11.22 -20.22 19.52
CA HIS A 20 -10.95 -21.49 20.21
C HIS A 20 -10.72 -21.36 21.72
N ALA A 21 -10.71 -20.13 22.27
CA ALA A 21 -10.44 -19.89 23.68
C ALA A 21 -11.72 -19.68 24.51
N GLY A 22 -11.69 -20.12 25.78
CA GLY A 22 -12.75 -19.90 26.77
C GLY A 22 -12.31 -18.98 27.91
N GLY A 23 -13.28 -18.51 28.70
CA GLY A 23 -13.05 -17.87 30.00
C GLY A 23 -12.05 -16.70 30.00
N GLN A 24 -11.10 -16.77 30.92
CA GLN A 24 -10.10 -15.72 31.15
C GLN A 24 -9.09 -15.58 30.00
N ASP A 25 -8.73 -16.68 29.34
CA ASP A 25 -7.80 -16.67 28.21
C ASP A 25 -8.39 -15.95 27.00
N ARG A 26 -9.68 -16.16 26.72
CA ARG A 26 -10.39 -15.41 25.68
C ARG A 26 -10.37 -13.91 25.95
N LYS A 27 -10.66 -13.49 27.19
CA LYS A 27 -10.59 -12.07 27.58
C LYS A 27 -9.19 -11.50 27.38
N ARG A 28 -8.15 -12.24 27.78
CA ARG A 28 -6.76 -11.83 27.62
C ARG A 28 -6.37 -11.63 26.15
N LEU A 29 -6.80 -12.52 25.26
CA LEU A 29 -6.55 -12.41 23.81
C LEU A 29 -7.29 -11.22 23.18
N ILE A 30 -8.54 -10.97 23.58
CA ILE A 30 -9.31 -9.80 23.12
C ILE A 30 -8.63 -8.50 23.55
N TRP A 31 -8.20 -8.40 24.81
CA TRP A 31 -7.47 -7.23 25.29
C TRP A 31 -6.12 -7.05 24.59
N ALA A 32 -5.40 -8.13 24.31
CA ALA A 32 -4.16 -8.06 23.53
C ALA A 32 -4.41 -7.49 22.12
N LEU A 33 -5.51 -7.90 21.46
CA LEU A 33 -5.90 -7.39 20.15
C LEU A 33 -6.27 -5.89 20.19
N ILE A 34 -7.14 -5.50 21.13
CA ILE A 34 -7.59 -4.10 21.26
C ILE A 34 -6.44 -3.16 21.61
N ILE A 35 -5.61 -3.52 22.59
CA ILE A 35 -4.51 -2.67 23.05
C ILE A 35 -3.43 -2.56 21.97
N ARG A 36 -3.14 -3.65 21.25
CA ARG A 36 -2.22 -3.63 20.11
C ARG A 36 -2.69 -2.66 19.04
N ASP A 37 -3.94 -2.78 18.61
CA ASP A 37 -4.46 -1.97 17.50
C ASP A 37 -4.65 -0.50 17.91
N GLY A 38 -5.07 -0.26 19.16
CA GLY A 38 -5.14 1.08 19.74
C GLY A 38 -3.76 1.75 19.83
N ALA A 39 -2.74 1.03 20.30
CA ALA A 39 -1.37 1.53 20.35
C ALA A 39 -0.80 1.79 18.95
N LEU A 40 -1.08 0.92 17.98
CA LEU A 40 -0.65 1.08 16.60
C LEU A 40 -1.30 2.31 15.95
N LEU A 41 -2.60 2.52 16.18
CA LEU A 41 -3.30 3.70 15.67
C LEU A 41 -2.80 4.98 16.33
N ALA A 42 -2.62 5.00 17.65
CA ALA A 42 -2.09 6.15 18.37
C ALA A 42 -0.70 6.52 17.85
N PHE A 43 0.18 5.52 17.67
CA PHE A 43 1.50 5.72 17.09
C PHE A 43 1.41 6.23 15.65
N ALA A 44 0.51 5.70 14.81
CA ALA A 44 0.29 6.18 13.45
C ALA A 44 -0.11 7.66 13.43
N ILE A 45 -1.08 8.05 14.26
CA ILE A 45 -1.56 9.44 14.36
C ILE A 45 -0.42 10.37 14.74
N VAL A 46 0.33 10.05 15.81
CA VAL A 46 1.46 10.86 16.25
C VAL A 46 2.54 10.94 15.17
N TYR A 47 2.91 9.81 14.57
CA TYR A 47 3.93 9.76 13.52
C TYR A 47 3.55 10.62 12.31
N ILE A 48 2.33 10.47 11.78
CA ILE A 48 1.86 11.23 10.62
C ILE A 48 1.70 12.72 10.97
N ALA A 49 1.24 13.03 12.18
CA ALA A 49 1.13 14.41 12.66
C ALA A 49 2.51 15.09 12.73
N CYS A 50 3.55 14.40 13.23
CA CYS A 50 4.92 14.93 13.23
C CYS A 50 5.39 15.31 11.81
N PHE A 51 5.17 14.44 10.82
CA PHE A 51 5.50 14.76 9.43
C PHE A 51 4.71 15.96 8.89
N SER A 52 3.45 16.09 9.29
CA SER A 52 2.59 17.20 8.87
C SER A 52 3.00 18.54 9.50
N ILE A 53 3.44 18.51 10.77
CA ILE A 53 3.89 19.69 11.52
C ILE A 53 5.26 20.15 11.02
N LEU A 54 6.18 19.22 10.77
CA LEU A 54 7.56 19.53 10.38
C LEU A 54 7.70 19.93 8.90
N PHE A 55 6.88 19.34 8.02
CA PHE A 55 7.04 19.46 6.56
C PHE A 55 5.76 19.91 5.85
N GLY A 56 4.76 20.38 6.59
CA GLY A 56 3.48 20.82 6.06
C GLY A 56 2.52 19.68 5.66
N PRO A 57 1.30 20.02 5.21
CA PRO A 57 0.25 19.03 4.89
C PRO A 57 0.67 18.00 3.84
N ALA A 58 1.49 18.38 2.86
CA ALA A 58 2.02 17.48 1.85
C ALA A 58 3.00 16.45 2.43
N GLY A 59 3.66 16.76 3.56
CA GLY A 59 4.51 15.84 4.32
C GLY A 59 3.75 14.66 4.93
N SER A 60 2.45 14.81 5.20
CA SER A 60 1.60 13.74 5.75
C SER A 60 1.59 12.48 4.88
N TYR A 61 1.67 12.62 3.55
CA TYR A 61 1.69 11.50 2.60
C TYR A 61 3.00 10.69 2.69
N VAL A 62 4.12 11.38 2.91
CA VAL A 62 5.40 10.72 3.25
C VAL A 62 5.32 10.07 4.61
N GLY A 63 4.67 10.71 5.59
CA GLY A 63 4.40 10.14 6.90
C GLY A 63 3.63 8.81 6.81
N VAL A 64 2.51 8.77 6.10
CA VAL A 64 1.71 7.55 5.93
C VAL A 64 2.49 6.48 5.16
N GLY A 65 3.12 6.83 4.04
CA GLY A 65 3.88 5.88 3.22
C GLY A 65 5.09 5.30 3.96
N SER A 66 5.85 6.14 4.67
CA SER A 66 6.99 5.69 5.46
C SER A 66 6.58 4.94 6.72
N PHE A 67 5.45 5.27 7.34
CA PHE A 67 4.90 4.49 8.45
C PHE A 67 4.62 3.03 8.06
N CYS A 68 4.00 2.82 6.89
CA CYS A 68 3.78 1.46 6.38
C CYS A 68 5.11 0.71 6.14
N ILE A 69 6.12 1.41 5.59
CA ILE A 69 7.46 0.86 5.39
C ILE A 69 8.14 0.53 6.72
N LEU A 70 8.04 1.41 7.71
CA LEU A 70 8.60 1.22 9.04
C LEU A 70 8.00 -0.02 9.71
N LEU A 71 6.68 -0.19 9.66
CA LEU A 71 6.04 -1.40 10.18
C LEU A 71 6.47 -2.66 9.44
N SER A 72 6.64 -2.59 8.12
CA SER A 72 7.13 -3.72 7.32
C SER A 72 8.58 -4.07 7.70
N SER A 73 9.47 -3.08 7.77
CA SER A 73 10.90 -3.22 8.09
C SER A 73 11.16 -3.90 9.43
N ARG A 74 10.23 -3.78 10.37
CA ARG A 74 10.30 -4.41 11.68
C ARG A 74 10.29 -5.95 11.58
N ALA A 75 9.54 -6.51 10.63
CA ALA A 75 9.27 -7.95 10.56
C ALA A 75 9.76 -8.59 9.25
N VAL A 76 9.77 -7.82 8.17
CA VAL A 76 9.98 -8.27 6.80
C VAL A 76 11.28 -7.70 6.25
N SER A 77 12.11 -8.59 5.75
CA SER A 77 13.39 -8.34 5.10
C SER A 77 13.31 -8.49 3.57
N TYR A 78 14.35 -8.10 2.83
CA TYR A 78 14.36 -8.18 1.35
C TYR A 78 15.03 -9.42 0.78
N GLU A 79 15.65 -10.25 1.63
CA GLU A 79 16.27 -11.56 1.29
C GLU A 79 17.71 -11.47 0.79
N TYR A 80 18.46 -10.45 1.22
CA TYR A 80 19.89 -10.31 0.91
C TYR A 80 20.66 -9.59 2.03
N ASP A 81 21.97 -9.38 1.84
CA ASP A 81 22.84 -8.74 2.83
C ASP A 81 22.31 -7.38 3.33
N ILE A 82 22.47 -7.11 4.63
CA ILE A 82 21.91 -5.94 5.30
C ILE A 82 22.37 -4.60 4.71
N LYS A 83 23.63 -4.49 4.24
CA LYS A 83 24.13 -3.24 3.64
C LYS A 83 23.41 -2.96 2.33
N ALA A 84 23.23 -4.00 1.53
CA ALA A 84 22.44 -3.92 0.32
C ALA A 84 20.96 -3.68 0.60
N GLU A 85 20.38 -4.28 1.65
CA GLU A 85 18.97 -4.03 2.02
C GLU A 85 18.76 -2.56 2.42
N LEU A 86 19.67 -1.98 3.21
CA LEU A 86 19.63 -0.55 3.54
C LEU A 86 19.80 0.34 2.30
N LEU A 87 20.71 -0.01 1.38
CA LEU A 87 20.86 0.71 0.12
C LEU A 87 19.58 0.65 -0.72
N ALA A 88 18.92 -0.51 -0.80
CA ALA A 88 17.66 -0.67 -1.51
C ALA A 88 16.53 0.15 -0.89
N LEU A 89 16.48 0.28 0.43
CA LEU A 89 15.55 1.15 1.14
C LEU A 89 15.78 2.62 0.76
N ILE A 90 17.04 3.08 0.79
CA ILE A 90 17.43 4.45 0.43
C ILE A 90 17.06 4.73 -1.02
N VAL A 91 17.45 3.86 -1.96
CA VAL A 91 17.11 3.98 -3.39
C VAL A 91 15.59 4.06 -3.57
N SER A 92 14.83 3.19 -2.91
CA SER A 92 13.37 3.16 -3.04
C SER A 92 12.71 4.45 -2.56
N LEU A 93 13.08 4.95 -1.38
CA LEU A 93 12.55 6.21 -0.85
C LEU A 93 13.02 7.42 -1.66
N SER A 94 14.25 7.38 -2.18
CA SER A 94 14.80 8.44 -3.04
C SER A 94 14.01 8.54 -4.35
N LEU A 95 13.71 7.41 -4.99
CA LEU A 95 12.86 7.36 -6.19
C LEU A 95 11.47 7.91 -5.92
N MET A 96 10.85 7.59 -4.77
CA MET A 96 9.54 8.16 -4.40
C MET A 96 9.62 9.69 -4.25
N GLY A 97 10.68 10.20 -3.61
CA GLY A 97 10.92 11.64 -3.45
C GLY A 97 11.12 12.34 -4.79
N ILE A 98 12.11 11.89 -5.58
CA ILE A 98 12.45 12.45 -6.90
C ILE A 98 11.22 12.43 -7.83
N ASN A 99 10.52 11.30 -7.92
CA ASN A 99 9.35 11.20 -8.80
C ASN A 99 8.24 12.15 -8.38
N SER A 100 8.05 12.41 -7.08
CA SER A 100 7.04 13.38 -6.63
C SER A 100 7.33 14.83 -7.02
N VAL A 101 8.58 15.13 -7.42
CA VAL A 101 9.01 16.43 -7.96
C VAL A 101 8.98 16.43 -9.49
N LEU A 102 9.21 15.29 -10.14
CA LEU A 102 9.19 15.15 -11.60
C LEU A 102 7.78 15.05 -12.19
N VAL A 103 6.85 14.35 -11.52
CA VAL A 103 5.47 14.18 -11.99
C VAL A 103 4.77 15.46 -12.48
N PRO A 104 4.85 16.62 -11.79
CA PRO A 104 4.13 17.82 -12.22
C PRO A 104 4.74 18.52 -13.46
N VAL A 105 5.97 18.18 -13.87
CA VAL A 105 6.65 18.80 -15.02
C VAL A 105 6.70 17.91 -16.26
N LEU A 106 6.17 16.69 -16.15
CA LEU A 106 6.18 15.69 -17.22
C LEU A 106 4.80 15.57 -17.87
N SER A 107 4.78 15.21 -19.15
CA SER A 107 3.56 14.82 -19.84
C SER A 107 2.99 13.51 -19.28
N VAL A 108 1.72 13.25 -19.56
CA VAL A 108 1.01 12.04 -19.08
C VAL A 108 1.72 10.74 -19.49
N PHE A 109 2.28 10.67 -20.70
CA PHE A 109 3.02 9.49 -21.18
C PHE A 109 4.40 9.36 -20.53
N GLU A 110 5.10 10.47 -20.28
CA GLU A 110 6.37 10.44 -19.54
C GLU A 110 6.16 10.01 -18.09
N VAL A 111 5.08 10.46 -17.43
CA VAL A 111 4.70 9.99 -16.09
C VAL A 111 4.41 8.49 -16.09
N PHE A 112 3.77 7.97 -17.14
CA PHE A 112 3.55 6.52 -17.28
C PHE A 112 4.87 5.74 -17.37
N VAL A 113 5.81 6.19 -18.20
CA VAL A 113 7.15 5.58 -18.32
C VAL A 113 7.91 5.67 -17.00
N LEU A 114 7.89 6.84 -16.35
CA LEU A 114 8.50 7.05 -15.03
C LEU A 114 7.94 6.06 -14.00
N ASN A 115 6.61 5.92 -13.94
CA ASN A 115 5.94 4.97 -13.05
C ASN A 115 6.38 3.53 -13.32
N LEU A 116 6.43 3.10 -14.59
CA LEU A 116 6.89 1.76 -14.96
C LEU A 116 8.32 1.49 -14.47
N VAL A 117 9.26 2.38 -14.79
CA VAL A 117 10.68 2.19 -14.45
C VAL A 117 10.89 2.20 -12.94
N SER A 118 10.35 3.20 -12.25
CA SER A 118 10.57 3.35 -10.81
C SER A 118 9.87 2.27 -10.00
N LEU A 119 8.61 1.92 -10.30
CA LEU A 119 7.94 0.82 -9.60
C LEU A 119 8.63 -0.52 -9.90
N PHE A 120 9.08 -0.77 -11.14
CA PHE A 120 9.81 -2.01 -11.44
C PHE A 120 11.07 -2.13 -10.60
N LEU A 121 11.87 -1.07 -10.53
CA LEU A 121 13.10 -1.04 -9.74
C LEU A 121 12.81 -1.22 -8.24
N ILE A 122 11.86 -0.46 -7.68
CA ILE A 122 11.45 -0.57 -6.27
C ILE A 122 11.00 -2.00 -5.95
N ILE A 123 10.14 -2.58 -6.79
CA ILE A 123 9.60 -3.91 -6.54
C ILE A 123 10.65 -5.00 -6.68
N ARG A 124 11.57 -4.89 -7.66
CA ARG A 124 12.68 -5.84 -7.79
C ARG A 124 13.60 -5.82 -6.58
N LEU A 125 13.88 -4.63 -6.06
CA LEU A 125 14.74 -4.45 -4.88
C LEU A 125 14.07 -4.95 -3.60
N THR A 126 12.79 -4.63 -3.38
CA THR A 126 12.15 -4.81 -2.07
C THR A 126 11.37 -6.12 -1.94
N THR A 127 11.12 -6.82 -3.04
CA THR A 127 10.18 -7.94 -3.09
C THR A 127 10.79 -9.19 -3.72
N ALA A 128 11.74 -9.81 -3.03
CA ALA A 128 12.23 -11.14 -3.39
C ALA A 128 11.17 -12.23 -3.16
N LYS A 129 10.38 -12.12 -2.09
CA LYS A 129 9.29 -13.04 -1.74
C LYS A 129 7.95 -12.30 -1.79
N PRO A 130 7.15 -12.48 -2.86
CA PRO A 130 5.89 -11.76 -3.05
C PRO A 130 4.91 -11.86 -1.86
N LEU A 131 4.84 -13.03 -1.22
CA LEU A 131 3.91 -13.30 -0.12
C LEU A 131 4.26 -12.58 1.19
N TYR A 132 5.44 -11.98 1.31
CA TYR A 132 5.84 -11.24 2.52
C TYR A 132 5.25 -9.82 2.58
N GLY A 133 4.54 -9.38 1.54
CA GLY A 133 3.75 -8.15 1.57
C GLY A 133 4.51 -6.87 1.22
N ASN A 134 5.84 -6.88 1.12
CA ASN A 134 6.63 -5.70 0.71
C ASN A 134 6.17 -5.12 -0.63
N GLY A 135 5.85 -5.96 -1.62
CA GLY A 135 5.34 -5.47 -2.90
C GLY A 135 4.05 -4.67 -2.74
N GLY A 136 3.26 -4.99 -1.72
CA GLY A 136 2.14 -4.19 -1.26
C GLY A 136 2.60 -2.85 -0.72
N VAL A 137 3.32 -2.89 0.40
CA VAL A 137 3.75 -1.71 1.14
C VAL A 137 4.45 -0.68 0.25
N TYR A 138 5.42 -1.11 -0.57
CA TYR A 138 6.19 -0.19 -1.42
C TYR A 138 5.38 0.38 -2.58
N THR A 139 4.51 -0.41 -3.21
CA THR A 139 3.62 0.12 -4.26
C THR A 139 2.64 1.14 -3.68
N PHE A 140 2.08 0.86 -2.51
CA PHE A 140 1.18 1.78 -1.81
C PHE A 140 1.91 3.09 -1.48
N SER A 141 3.08 3.02 -0.84
CA SER A 141 3.85 4.20 -0.47
C SER A 141 4.28 5.01 -1.70
N TYR A 142 4.69 4.35 -2.78
CA TYR A 142 5.01 5.01 -4.04
C TYR A 142 3.81 5.80 -4.58
N VAL A 143 2.67 5.14 -4.78
CA VAL A 143 1.46 5.74 -5.36
C VAL A 143 0.92 6.87 -4.48
N LEU A 144 1.05 6.74 -3.16
CA LEU A 144 0.62 7.77 -2.21
C LEU A 144 1.49 9.03 -2.28
N ILE A 145 2.82 8.86 -2.28
CA ILE A 145 3.78 9.98 -2.26
C ILE A 145 3.80 10.70 -3.61
N THR A 146 3.80 9.97 -4.72
CA THR A 146 3.82 10.57 -6.07
C THR A 146 2.45 11.07 -6.50
N GLY A 147 1.37 10.53 -5.92
CA GLY A 147 0.00 10.95 -6.20
C GLY A 147 -0.36 12.37 -5.74
N ILE A 148 0.48 12.98 -4.90
CA ILE A 148 0.40 14.39 -4.51
C ILE A 148 1.74 15.05 -4.82
N PRO A 149 1.93 15.51 -6.07
CA PRO A 149 3.17 16.15 -6.48
C PRO A 149 3.37 17.48 -5.75
N VAL A 150 4.63 17.88 -5.63
CA VAL A 150 5.03 19.14 -4.98
C VAL A 150 5.81 20.01 -5.96
N THR A 151 5.67 21.34 -5.83
CA THR A 151 6.36 22.32 -6.66
C THR A 151 6.87 23.49 -5.81
N GLY A 152 7.81 24.27 -6.34
CA GLY A 152 8.34 25.45 -5.65
C GLY A 152 9.00 25.12 -4.30
N THR A 153 8.65 25.90 -3.28
CA THR A 153 9.24 25.77 -1.93
C THR A 153 8.91 24.45 -1.24
N GLU A 154 7.81 23.78 -1.62
CA GLU A 154 7.38 22.49 -1.04
C GLU A 154 8.32 21.33 -1.40
N ILE A 155 9.17 21.51 -2.43
CA ILE A 155 10.19 20.51 -2.81
C ILE A 155 11.16 20.30 -1.64
N GLY A 156 11.61 21.38 -0.99
CA GLY A 156 12.53 21.29 0.16
C GLY A 156 11.92 20.48 1.31
N HIS A 157 10.67 20.79 1.69
CA HIS A 157 9.93 20.06 2.70
C HIS A 157 9.76 18.58 2.34
N ARG A 158 9.43 18.28 1.08
CA ARG A 158 9.28 16.90 0.59
C ARG A 158 10.57 16.11 0.71
N MET A 159 11.69 16.69 0.27
CA MET A 159 12.99 16.01 0.32
C MET A 159 13.47 15.82 1.77
N ALA A 160 13.24 16.81 2.64
CA ALA A 160 13.53 16.68 4.07
C ALA A 160 12.68 15.59 4.75
N ALA A 161 11.39 15.52 4.43
CA ALA A 161 10.50 14.45 4.90
C ALA A 161 10.99 13.07 4.45
N ILE A 162 11.37 12.93 3.18
CA ILE A 162 11.93 11.69 2.63
C ILE A 162 13.25 11.33 3.32
N GLY A 163 14.11 12.30 3.62
CA GLY A 163 15.33 12.11 4.40
C GLY A 163 15.06 11.61 5.82
N LEU A 164 14.12 12.21 6.54
CA LEU A 164 13.71 11.74 7.87
C LEU A 164 13.14 10.32 7.81
N ALA A 165 12.30 10.03 6.82
CA ALA A 165 11.75 8.69 6.60
C ALA A 165 12.86 7.65 6.36
N MET A 166 13.91 7.99 5.60
CA MET A 166 15.06 7.10 5.41
C MET A 166 15.78 6.80 6.72
N ILE A 167 16.00 7.81 7.56
CA ILE A 167 16.66 7.63 8.86
C ILE A 167 15.81 6.72 9.75
N LEU A 168 14.53 7.04 9.94
CA LEU A 168 13.64 6.29 10.83
C LEU A 168 13.45 4.84 10.36
N CYS A 169 13.15 4.63 9.08
CA CYS A 169 13.00 3.29 8.52
C CYS A 169 14.33 2.54 8.54
N GLY A 170 15.45 3.20 8.21
CA GLY A 170 16.77 2.58 8.18
C GLY A 170 17.25 2.12 9.55
N LEU A 171 17.01 2.91 10.60
CA LEU A 171 17.35 2.53 11.98
C LEU A 171 16.57 1.30 12.44
N VAL A 172 15.25 1.26 12.20
CA VAL A 172 14.41 0.10 12.54
C VAL A 172 14.82 -1.11 11.72
N PHE A 173 15.03 -0.93 10.42
CA PHE A 173 15.45 -1.99 9.51
C PHE A 173 16.80 -2.59 9.95
N TRP A 174 17.80 -1.76 10.23
CA TRP A 174 19.09 -2.22 10.72
C TRP A 174 18.97 -2.95 12.05
N HIS A 175 18.28 -2.37 13.04
CA HIS A 175 18.14 -2.97 14.36
C HIS A 175 17.50 -4.38 14.29
N ASN A 176 16.46 -4.54 13.48
CA ASN A 176 15.67 -5.76 13.40
C ASN A 176 16.24 -6.82 12.44
N GLN A 177 16.97 -6.42 11.40
CA GLN A 177 17.40 -7.34 10.35
C GLN A 177 18.91 -7.67 10.39
N ARG A 178 19.75 -6.87 11.07
CA ARG A 178 21.23 -7.04 11.08
C ARG A 178 21.73 -8.43 11.51
N GLN A 179 20.98 -9.14 12.35
CA GLN A 179 21.39 -10.43 12.90
C GLN A 179 20.97 -11.62 12.02
N LYS A 180 20.26 -11.38 10.91
CA LYS A 180 19.69 -12.47 10.08
C LYS A 180 20.70 -13.11 9.10
N ASN A 181 21.99 -12.80 9.19
CA ASN A 181 23.14 -13.31 8.40
C ASN A 181 22.75 -13.97 7.07
N ARG A 182 22.77 -13.17 5.99
CA ARG A 182 22.35 -13.60 4.66
C ARG A 182 23.51 -13.50 3.69
N ASP A 183 24.03 -14.64 3.28
CA ASP A 183 25.08 -14.75 2.26
C ASP A 183 24.55 -14.60 0.82
N VAL A 184 23.41 -13.91 0.65
CA VAL A 184 22.80 -13.68 -0.67
C VAL A 184 23.19 -12.28 -1.16
N LYS A 185 23.82 -12.23 -2.34
CA LYS A 185 24.21 -10.96 -2.97
C LYS A 185 23.01 -10.30 -3.63
N ILE A 186 22.93 -8.97 -3.57
CA ILE A 186 21.89 -8.19 -4.26
C ILE A 186 21.83 -8.49 -5.76
N SER A 187 22.98 -8.75 -6.40
CA SER A 187 23.05 -9.12 -7.81
C SER A 187 22.27 -10.39 -8.13
N GLU A 188 22.24 -11.36 -7.22
CA GLU A 188 21.51 -12.61 -7.41
C GLU A 188 20.00 -12.41 -7.31
N VAL A 189 19.58 -11.44 -6.51
CA VAL A 189 18.18 -11.04 -6.38
C VAL A 189 17.78 -10.18 -7.56
N VAL A 190 18.54 -9.17 -7.97
CA VAL A 190 18.11 -8.27 -9.05
C VAL A 190 18.20 -8.92 -10.44
N LYS A 191 19.06 -9.93 -10.62
CA LYS A 191 19.25 -10.59 -11.92
C LYS A 191 17.97 -11.27 -12.42
N ILE A 192 17.56 -10.90 -13.62
CA ILE A 192 16.50 -11.58 -14.37
C ILE A 192 17.05 -12.90 -14.90
N LYS A 193 16.69 -14.01 -14.26
CA LYS A 193 17.14 -15.35 -14.68
C LYS A 193 16.35 -15.89 -15.86
N SER A 194 15.05 -15.60 -15.91
CA SER A 194 14.16 -16.06 -16.98
C SER A 194 12.88 -15.24 -17.03
N MET A 195 12.38 -14.96 -18.24
CA MET A 195 11.04 -14.40 -18.47
C MET A 195 9.91 -15.38 -18.08
N HIS A 196 10.28 -16.61 -17.72
CA HIS A 196 9.37 -17.63 -17.21
C HIS A 196 9.27 -17.66 -15.68
N ASP A 197 10.11 -16.89 -14.98
CA ASP A 197 10.04 -16.80 -13.52
C ASP A 197 8.68 -16.25 -13.07
N PRO A 198 7.90 -17.03 -12.27
CA PRO A 198 6.59 -16.59 -11.78
C PRO A 198 6.67 -15.32 -10.94
N ILE A 199 7.77 -15.09 -10.22
CA ILE A 199 7.97 -13.87 -9.41
C ILE A 199 8.09 -12.67 -10.35
N LEU A 200 8.99 -12.74 -11.33
CA LEU A 200 9.17 -11.67 -12.32
C LEU A 200 7.87 -11.36 -13.07
N ARG A 201 7.16 -12.39 -13.55
CA ARG A 201 5.86 -12.23 -14.22
C ARG A 201 4.84 -11.51 -13.35
N TRP A 202 4.79 -11.87 -12.07
CA TRP A 202 3.92 -11.18 -11.11
C TRP A 202 4.35 -9.72 -10.90
N GLN A 203 5.65 -9.44 -10.75
CA GLN A 203 6.17 -8.08 -10.61
C GLN A 203 5.82 -7.21 -11.83
N ILE A 204 6.07 -7.71 -13.04
CA ILE A 204 5.72 -7.01 -14.29
C ILE A 204 4.22 -6.71 -14.33
N ARG A 205 3.37 -7.71 -14.05
CA ARG A 205 1.92 -7.53 -14.04
C ARG A 205 1.46 -6.48 -13.02
N LEU A 206 2.03 -6.47 -11.81
CA LEU A 206 1.72 -5.47 -10.79
C LEU A 206 2.11 -4.06 -11.27
N VAL A 207 3.35 -3.92 -11.74
CA VAL A 207 3.92 -2.64 -12.19
C VAL A 207 3.13 -2.08 -13.36
N VAL A 208 2.94 -2.87 -14.42
CA VAL A 208 2.17 -2.47 -15.60
C VAL A 208 0.73 -2.14 -15.20
N GLY A 209 0.08 -2.99 -14.39
CA GLY A 209 -1.31 -2.79 -14.00
C GLY A 209 -1.55 -1.51 -13.20
N VAL A 210 -0.66 -1.19 -12.26
CA VAL A 210 -0.74 0.04 -11.46
C VAL A 210 -0.43 1.27 -12.30
N SER A 211 0.64 1.23 -13.09
CA SER A 211 1.02 2.35 -13.97
C SER A 211 -0.06 2.63 -15.02
N THR A 212 -0.66 1.60 -15.62
CA THR A 212 -1.76 1.75 -16.60
C THR A 212 -3.01 2.30 -15.94
N ALA A 213 -3.36 1.87 -14.72
CA ALA A 213 -4.51 2.44 -14.01
C ALA A 213 -4.33 3.94 -13.72
N ILE A 214 -3.12 4.37 -13.35
CA ILE A 214 -2.80 5.79 -13.15
C ILE A 214 -2.85 6.55 -14.47
N LEU A 215 -2.27 6.00 -15.55
CA LEU A 215 -2.32 6.58 -16.90
C LEU A 215 -3.77 6.83 -17.36
N ILE A 216 -4.64 5.82 -17.23
CA ILE A 216 -6.07 5.97 -17.57
C ILE A 216 -6.70 7.10 -16.76
N GLY A 217 -6.43 7.17 -15.45
CA GLY A 217 -6.93 8.25 -14.60
C GLY A 217 -6.46 9.64 -15.04
N GLN A 218 -5.19 9.76 -15.46
CA GLN A 218 -4.63 11.01 -15.95
C GLN A 218 -5.22 11.42 -17.30
N LEU A 219 -5.38 10.47 -18.24
CA LEU A 219 -6.00 10.73 -19.54
C LEU A 219 -7.48 11.16 -19.41
N LEU A 220 -8.18 10.60 -18.42
CA LEU A 220 -9.55 10.98 -18.09
C LEU A 220 -9.65 12.24 -17.21
N ASN A 221 -8.53 12.87 -16.85
CA ASN A 221 -8.46 14.03 -15.96
C ASN A 221 -9.22 13.84 -14.63
N VAL A 222 -9.14 12.64 -14.06
CA VAL A 222 -9.87 12.25 -12.86
C VAL A 222 -9.15 12.76 -11.61
N ASN A 223 -9.88 13.42 -10.71
CA ASN A 223 -9.33 13.81 -9.41
C ASN A 223 -8.89 12.59 -8.60
N ARG A 224 -7.75 12.71 -7.90
CA ARG A 224 -7.18 11.65 -7.04
C ARG A 224 -6.90 10.34 -7.79
N THR A 225 -6.16 10.43 -8.90
CA THR A 225 -5.70 9.28 -9.71
C THR A 225 -5.01 8.18 -8.89
N MET A 226 -4.36 8.54 -7.76
CA MET A 226 -3.76 7.58 -6.82
C MET A 226 -4.75 6.49 -6.34
N TRP A 227 -6.05 6.78 -6.28
CA TRP A 227 -7.06 5.78 -5.89
C TRP A 227 -7.26 4.69 -6.94
N LEU A 228 -7.08 4.99 -8.23
CA LEU A 228 -7.07 3.99 -9.29
C LEU A 228 -5.86 3.07 -9.10
N GLY A 229 -4.69 3.65 -8.80
CA GLY A 229 -3.47 2.91 -8.47
C GLY A 229 -3.65 1.97 -7.29
N PHE A 230 -4.22 2.45 -6.16
CA PHE A 230 -4.52 1.60 -5.00
C PHE A 230 -5.51 0.48 -5.30
N ALA A 231 -6.55 0.78 -6.09
CA ALA A 231 -7.53 -0.22 -6.49
C ALA A 231 -6.85 -1.30 -7.34
N ALA A 232 -6.10 -0.92 -8.38
CA ALA A 232 -5.38 -1.85 -9.24
C ALA A 232 -4.38 -2.72 -8.47
N MET A 233 -3.55 -2.06 -7.66
CA MET A 233 -2.59 -2.70 -6.76
C MET A 233 -3.27 -3.72 -5.85
N SER A 234 -4.39 -3.35 -5.21
CA SER A 234 -5.10 -4.24 -4.29
C SER A 234 -5.56 -5.52 -4.96
N ILE A 235 -5.88 -5.53 -6.25
CA ILE A 235 -6.27 -6.75 -6.98
C ILE A 235 -5.05 -7.57 -7.39
N LEU A 236 -3.97 -6.91 -7.79
CA LEU A 236 -2.80 -7.55 -8.41
C LEU A 236 -1.78 -8.12 -7.41
N LEU A 237 -1.95 -7.86 -6.11
CA LEU A 237 -1.11 -8.44 -5.07
C LEU A 237 -1.17 -9.98 -5.04
N PRO A 238 -0.07 -10.65 -4.66
CA PRO A 238 0.09 -12.09 -4.78
C PRO A 238 -0.74 -12.81 -3.71
N GLN A 239 -1.67 -13.66 -4.12
CA GLN A 239 -2.60 -14.36 -3.23
C GLN A 239 -3.07 -15.70 -3.80
N ASN A 240 -3.65 -16.52 -2.92
CA ASN A 240 -4.23 -17.82 -3.26
C ASN A 240 -5.61 -17.70 -3.96
N ASN A 241 -6.35 -16.61 -3.72
CA ASN A 241 -7.70 -16.43 -4.29
C ASN A 241 -7.65 -15.96 -5.75
N GLN A 242 -8.74 -16.20 -6.47
CA GLN A 242 -8.88 -15.78 -7.86
C GLN A 242 -9.03 -14.25 -7.97
N LEU A 243 -8.40 -13.66 -8.99
CA LEU A 243 -8.43 -12.20 -9.22
C LEU A 243 -9.85 -11.61 -9.30
N ARG A 244 -10.80 -12.35 -9.90
CA ARG A 244 -12.19 -11.91 -10.06
C ARG A 244 -12.95 -11.83 -8.74
N GLU A 245 -12.74 -12.81 -7.86
CA GLU A 245 -13.33 -12.82 -6.52
C GLU A 245 -12.80 -11.64 -5.70
N ARG A 246 -11.49 -11.38 -5.77
CA ARG A 246 -10.92 -10.23 -5.08
C ARG A 246 -11.44 -8.89 -5.62
N ALA A 247 -11.65 -8.81 -6.93
CA ALA A 247 -12.24 -7.65 -7.58
C ALA A 247 -13.68 -7.40 -7.09
N SER A 248 -14.51 -8.45 -6.99
CA SER A 248 -15.88 -8.31 -6.49
C SER A 248 -15.91 -7.90 -5.01
N LEU A 249 -15.07 -8.52 -4.16
CA LEU A 249 -14.96 -8.14 -2.75
C LEU A 249 -14.48 -6.70 -2.58
N ARG A 250 -13.49 -6.26 -3.38
CA ARG A 250 -12.99 -4.89 -3.35
C ARG A 250 -14.09 -3.91 -3.76
N LEU A 251 -14.73 -4.16 -4.90
CA LEU A 251 -15.77 -3.27 -5.44
C LEU A 251 -16.97 -3.18 -4.51
N GLY A 252 -17.50 -4.32 -4.07
CA GLY A 252 -18.61 -4.38 -3.11
C GLY A 252 -18.27 -3.67 -1.80
N GLY A 253 -17.07 -3.89 -1.26
CA GLY A 253 -16.62 -3.21 -0.05
C GLY A 253 -16.44 -1.70 -0.24
N VAL A 254 -16.02 -1.24 -1.42
CA VAL A 254 -15.92 0.20 -1.71
C VAL A 254 -17.29 0.85 -1.83
N ILE A 255 -18.24 0.20 -2.48
CA ILE A 255 -19.62 0.69 -2.63
C ILE A 255 -20.27 0.79 -1.24
N ILE A 256 -20.27 -0.32 -0.49
CA ILE A 256 -20.87 -0.38 0.85
C ILE A 256 -20.16 0.59 1.80
N GLY A 257 -18.83 0.63 1.80
CA GLY A 257 -18.06 1.56 2.63
C GLY A 257 -18.35 3.03 2.31
N SER A 258 -18.54 3.38 1.03
CA SER A 258 -18.89 4.75 0.64
C SER A 258 -20.31 5.13 1.05
N ILE A 259 -21.27 4.22 0.92
CA ILE A 259 -22.66 4.42 1.38
C ILE A 259 -22.71 4.55 2.91
N MET A 260 -22.04 3.65 3.62
CA MET A 260 -21.96 3.69 5.09
C MET A 260 -21.34 5.00 5.58
N PHE A 261 -20.26 5.47 4.94
CA PHE A 261 -19.65 6.75 5.26
C PHE A 261 -20.65 7.91 5.12
N ALA A 262 -21.43 7.93 4.03
CA ALA A 262 -22.43 8.97 3.81
C ALA A 262 -23.55 8.96 4.86
N LEU A 263 -24.07 7.78 5.19
CA LEU A 263 -25.10 7.61 6.23
C LEU A 263 -24.58 8.02 7.62
N ILE A 264 -23.33 7.70 7.94
CA ILE A 264 -22.72 8.10 9.21
C ILE A 264 -22.57 9.62 9.25
N LEU A 265 -22.08 10.25 8.17
CA LEU A 265 -21.94 11.71 8.14
C LEU A 265 -23.28 12.46 8.16
N SER A 266 -24.37 11.90 7.63
CA SER A 266 -25.67 12.57 7.68
C SER A 266 -26.24 12.69 9.09
N VAL A 267 -25.82 11.84 10.02
CA VAL A 267 -26.26 11.87 11.44
C VAL A 267 -25.18 12.34 12.41
N THR A 268 -23.94 12.49 11.95
CA THR A 268 -22.81 12.88 12.81
C THR A 268 -22.73 14.41 12.91
N PRO A 269 -22.81 15.00 14.11
CA PRO A 269 -22.59 16.43 14.29
C PRO A 269 -21.19 16.84 13.81
N ILE A 270 -21.08 18.03 13.21
CA ILE A 270 -19.81 18.54 12.61
C ILE A 270 -18.62 18.41 13.57
N LYS A 271 -18.83 18.72 14.86
CA LYS A 271 -17.80 18.64 15.91
C LYS A 271 -17.21 17.24 16.13
N TRP A 272 -17.87 16.17 15.67
CA TRP A 272 -17.43 14.78 15.83
C TRP A 272 -16.90 14.15 14.54
N VAL A 273 -16.98 14.84 13.41
CA VAL A 273 -16.57 14.30 12.09
C VAL A 273 -15.08 13.88 12.09
N PHE A 274 -14.23 14.57 12.85
CA PHE A 274 -12.81 14.24 12.94
C PHE A 274 -12.53 12.83 13.51
N LEU A 275 -13.46 12.25 14.28
CA LEU A 275 -13.31 10.90 14.85
C LEU A 275 -13.66 9.78 13.86
N VAL A 276 -14.37 10.08 12.78
CA VAL A 276 -14.89 9.07 11.84
C VAL A 276 -13.77 8.24 11.23
N ALA A 277 -12.70 8.88 10.76
CA ALA A 277 -11.55 8.19 10.17
C ALA A 277 -10.73 7.38 11.22
N PRO A 278 -10.36 7.92 12.40
CA PRO A 278 -9.71 7.14 13.46
C PRO A 278 -10.49 5.92 13.93
N ILE A 279 -11.81 6.04 14.12
CA ILE A 279 -12.66 4.92 14.55
C ILE A 279 -12.67 3.82 13.49
N ALA A 280 -12.81 4.18 12.21
CA ALA A 280 -12.69 3.22 11.11
C ALA A 280 -11.29 2.60 11.04
N GLY A 281 -10.23 3.36 11.37
CA GLY A 281 -8.86 2.87 11.49
C GLY A 281 -8.70 1.78 12.57
N LEU A 282 -9.35 1.93 13.73
CA LEU A 282 -9.44 0.86 14.73
C LEU A 282 -10.17 -0.36 14.17
N GLY A 283 -11.32 -0.16 13.53
CA GLY A 283 -12.09 -1.24 12.90
C GLY A 283 -11.28 -2.03 11.87
N LEU A 284 -10.47 -1.33 11.08
CA LEU A 284 -9.54 -1.91 10.10
C LEU A 284 -8.47 -2.77 10.79
N GLY A 285 -7.85 -2.29 11.87
CA GLY A 285 -6.84 -3.04 12.63
C GLY A 285 -7.40 -4.34 13.21
N LEU A 286 -8.64 -4.29 13.68
CA LEU A 286 -9.30 -5.40 14.36
C LEU A 286 -9.75 -6.52 13.41
N THR A 287 -9.86 -6.28 12.10
CA THR A 287 -10.45 -7.24 11.15
C THR A 287 -9.41 -7.93 10.26
N PRO A 288 -9.39 -9.28 10.21
CA PRO A 288 -8.61 -10.01 9.21
C PRO A 288 -9.35 -10.16 7.87
N ASN A 289 -10.65 -9.81 7.81
CA ASN A 289 -11.48 -10.03 6.63
C ASN A 289 -11.23 -8.92 5.59
N TYR A 290 -10.84 -9.32 4.38
CA TYR A 290 -10.52 -8.40 3.28
C TYR A 290 -11.69 -7.50 2.85
N PHE A 291 -12.92 -8.03 2.83
CA PHE A 291 -14.11 -7.26 2.49
C PHE A 291 -14.37 -6.15 3.53
N MET A 292 -14.30 -6.51 4.81
CA MET A 292 -14.45 -5.53 5.90
C MET A 292 -13.31 -4.51 5.90
N ALA A 293 -12.08 -4.95 5.64
CA ALA A 293 -10.96 -4.05 5.44
C ALA A 293 -11.20 -3.08 4.27
N SER A 294 -11.83 -3.53 3.18
CA SER A 294 -12.19 -2.67 2.04
C SER A 294 -13.20 -1.59 2.43
N ILE A 295 -14.21 -1.94 3.24
CA ILE A 295 -15.20 -1.00 3.80
C ILE A 295 -14.50 0.06 4.65
N PHE A 296 -13.74 -0.33 5.68
CA PHE A 296 -13.09 0.62 6.59
C PHE A 296 -12.06 1.51 5.89
N ASN A 297 -11.35 0.97 4.88
CA ASN A 297 -10.40 1.73 4.07
C ASN A 297 -11.05 2.89 3.27
N CYS A 298 -12.36 2.91 3.10
CA CYS A 298 -13.05 4.05 2.48
C CYS A 298 -13.09 5.26 3.40
N PHE A 299 -13.21 5.09 4.71
CA PHE A 299 -13.47 6.18 5.65
C PHE A 299 -12.34 7.19 5.69
N GLY A 300 -11.09 6.76 5.84
CA GLY A 300 -9.95 7.69 5.83
C GLY A 300 -9.82 8.46 4.51
N ALA A 301 -10.02 7.78 3.38
CA ALA A 301 -9.96 8.39 2.06
C ALA A 301 -11.12 9.37 1.82
N LEU A 302 -12.33 9.00 2.23
CA LEU A 302 -13.53 9.80 2.09
C LEU A 302 -13.54 10.98 3.06
N SER A 303 -13.02 10.85 4.29
CA SER A 303 -12.85 11.99 5.19
C SER A 303 -11.98 13.08 4.58
N MET A 304 -10.88 12.72 3.90
CA MET A 304 -10.05 13.70 3.19
C MET A 304 -10.69 14.25 1.92
N ALA A 305 -11.48 13.46 1.20
CA ALA A 305 -12.16 13.94 0.00
C ALA A 305 -13.40 14.78 0.33
N TYR A 306 -14.09 14.47 1.41
CA TYR A 306 -15.24 15.21 1.93
C TYR A 306 -14.86 16.66 2.27
N THR A 307 -13.71 16.87 2.91
CA THR A 307 -13.24 18.22 3.24
C THR A 307 -12.89 19.07 2.00
N LEU A 308 -12.63 18.44 0.85
CA LEU A 308 -12.22 19.12 -0.38
C LEU A 308 -13.36 19.28 -1.39
N PHE A 309 -14.21 18.27 -1.52
CA PHE A 309 -15.22 18.19 -2.59
C PHE A 309 -16.65 18.08 -2.07
N GLY A 310 -16.86 18.01 -0.74
CA GLY A 310 -18.15 17.70 -0.14
C GLY A 310 -18.52 16.22 -0.26
N LEU A 311 -19.69 15.86 0.29
CA LEU A 311 -20.07 14.46 0.49
C LEU A 311 -20.35 13.71 -0.82
N THR A 312 -21.27 14.23 -1.64
CA THR A 312 -21.71 13.56 -2.87
C THR A 312 -20.55 13.35 -3.85
N PRO A 313 -19.73 14.37 -4.16
CA PRO A 313 -18.60 14.17 -5.07
C PRO A 313 -17.54 13.23 -4.50
N ALA A 314 -17.26 13.27 -3.18
CA ALA A 314 -16.30 12.36 -2.56
C ALA A 314 -16.70 10.88 -2.70
N VAL A 315 -17.99 10.57 -2.44
CA VAL A 315 -18.55 9.23 -2.60
C VAL A 315 -18.48 8.76 -4.05
N PHE A 316 -18.92 9.61 -4.98
CA PHE A 316 -18.87 9.30 -6.40
C PHE A 316 -17.44 9.02 -6.87
N LEU A 317 -16.50 9.94 -6.58
CA LEU A 317 -15.08 9.79 -6.93
C LEU A 317 -14.50 8.49 -6.36
N ARG A 318 -14.87 8.11 -5.14
CA ARG A 318 -14.34 6.89 -4.52
C ARG A 318 -14.79 5.64 -5.26
N ILE A 319 -16.07 5.54 -5.60
CA ILE A 319 -16.64 4.40 -6.33
C ILE A 319 -16.09 4.37 -7.76
N PHE A 320 -16.13 5.51 -8.46
CA PHE A 320 -15.69 5.64 -9.84
C PHE A 320 -14.20 5.27 -10.01
N ASN A 321 -13.33 5.88 -9.20
CA ASN A 321 -11.89 5.63 -9.26
C ASN A 321 -11.54 4.16 -8.95
N ASN A 322 -12.20 3.55 -7.95
CA ASN A 322 -11.94 2.14 -7.66
C ASN A 322 -12.47 1.23 -8.77
N GLY A 323 -13.62 1.55 -9.37
CA GLY A 323 -14.18 0.81 -10.50
C GLY A 323 -13.22 0.78 -11.69
N ILE A 324 -12.71 1.94 -12.12
CA ILE A 324 -11.75 2.04 -13.22
C ILE A 324 -10.44 1.32 -12.87
N GLY A 325 -9.89 1.54 -11.68
CA GLY A 325 -8.65 0.89 -11.27
C GLY A 325 -8.77 -0.64 -11.24
N ILE A 326 -9.90 -1.18 -10.80
CA ILE A 326 -10.20 -2.63 -10.84
C ILE A 326 -10.28 -3.11 -12.29
N ALA A 327 -11.01 -2.40 -13.16
CA ALA A 327 -11.14 -2.76 -14.57
C ALA A 327 -9.78 -2.78 -15.28
N ALA A 328 -8.95 -1.76 -15.06
CA ALA A 328 -7.59 -1.68 -15.61
C ALA A 328 -6.71 -2.86 -15.14
N ALA A 329 -6.76 -3.19 -13.84
CA ALA A 329 -6.02 -4.33 -13.31
C ALA A 329 -6.46 -5.67 -13.93
N LEU A 330 -7.77 -5.88 -14.09
CA LEU A 330 -8.30 -7.10 -14.71
C LEU A 330 -7.91 -7.20 -16.19
N LEU A 331 -7.96 -6.09 -16.93
CA LEU A 331 -7.52 -6.03 -18.33
C LEU A 331 -6.04 -6.38 -18.46
N VAL A 332 -5.16 -5.73 -17.69
CA VAL A 332 -3.72 -6.02 -17.73
C VAL A 332 -3.43 -7.46 -17.31
N ALA A 333 -4.09 -7.96 -16.28
CA ALA A 333 -3.92 -9.35 -15.86
C ALA A 333 -4.42 -10.35 -16.91
N GLY A 334 -5.51 -10.04 -17.61
CA GLY A 334 -6.06 -10.84 -18.71
C GLY A 334 -5.13 -10.88 -19.92
N LEU A 335 -4.69 -9.71 -20.39
CA LEU A 335 -3.73 -9.57 -21.49
C LEU A 335 -2.41 -10.27 -21.18
N GLY A 336 -1.88 -10.10 -19.97
CA GLY A 336 -0.68 -10.79 -19.54
C GLY A 336 -0.85 -12.31 -19.59
N ARG A 337 -1.96 -12.86 -19.07
CA ARG A 337 -2.23 -14.31 -19.17
C ARG A 337 -2.30 -14.79 -20.62
N PHE A 338 -2.97 -14.03 -21.49
CA PHE A 338 -3.08 -14.35 -22.91
C PHE A 338 -1.71 -14.41 -23.60
N LEU A 339 -0.91 -13.35 -23.48
CA LEU A 339 0.42 -13.25 -24.09
C LEU A 339 1.35 -14.37 -23.60
N TRP A 340 1.34 -14.65 -22.30
CA TRP A 340 2.22 -15.68 -21.73
C TRP A 340 1.79 -17.11 -22.06
N ASN A 341 0.49 -17.36 -22.23
CA ASN A 341 0.00 -18.67 -22.68
C ASN A 341 0.29 -18.88 -24.17
N HIS A 342 0.14 -17.84 -24.99
CA HIS A 342 0.45 -17.91 -26.43
C HIS A 342 1.93 -18.23 -26.69
N HIS A 343 2.85 -17.56 -25.97
CA HIS A 343 4.29 -17.88 -26.04
C HIS A 343 4.66 -19.27 -25.52
N ARG A 344 3.81 -19.90 -24.69
CA ARG A 344 4.01 -21.27 -24.21
C ARG A 344 3.59 -22.28 -25.27
N CYS A 345 2.48 -22.04 -25.96
CA CYS A 345 2.02 -22.89 -27.07
C CYS A 345 2.96 -22.84 -28.29
N SER A 346 3.53 -21.68 -28.63
CA SER A 346 4.44 -21.58 -29.79
C SER A 346 5.71 -22.42 -29.60
N LYS A 347 6.26 -22.50 -28.38
CA LYS A 347 7.44 -23.31 -28.07
C LYS A 347 7.15 -24.82 -27.97
N CYS A 348 5.93 -25.22 -27.64
CA CYS A 348 5.53 -26.64 -27.68
C CYS A 348 5.25 -27.13 -29.11
N ALA A 349 5.01 -26.22 -30.06
CA ALA A 349 4.81 -26.55 -31.48
C ALA A 349 6.13 -26.62 -32.27
N GLU A 350 7.24 -26.19 -31.68
CA GLU A 350 8.60 -26.23 -32.26
C GLU A 350 9.47 -27.38 -31.69
N GLN A 351 8.88 -28.28 -30.88
CA GLN A 351 9.52 -29.51 -30.35
C GLN A 351 8.86 -30.75 -30.92
#